data_AF-A0A9E3NCR6-F1
#
_entry.id   AF-A0A9E3NCR6-F1
#
_cell.length_a   1.000
_cell.length_b   1.000
_cell.length_c   1.000
_cell.angle_alpha   90.00
_cell.angle_beta   90.00
_cell.angle_gamma   90.00
#
_symmetry.space_group_name_H-M   'P 1'
#
loop_
_entity.id
_entity.type
_entity.pdbx_description
1 polymer ?
#
loop_
_entity_poly.entity_id
_entity_poly.type
_entity_poly.pdbx_seq_one_letter_code
_entity_poly.pdbx_strand_id
1 'polypeptide(L)'
;MKKIAFVLAAAGLMSVAACSKSPEAAAVENNADMLADNMEMQADNLDAMADNTSNATAEAVLENKADNINAAADNVRDAAEAKADNM
;
A
#
# COMPACT_ATOMS: atom_id res chain seq x y z
N MET A 1 20.58 24.41 -2.21
CA MET A 1 20.82 23.04 -1.72
C MET A 1 20.40 22.95 -0.25
N LYS A 2 19.11 22.74 0.00
CA LYS A 2 18.58 22.47 1.34
C LYS A 2 18.09 21.03 1.30
N LYS A 3 18.83 20.14 1.98
CA LYS A 3 18.42 18.75 2.16
C LYS A 3 17.23 18.76 3.09
N ILE A 4 16.03 18.62 2.54
CA ILE A 4 14.85 18.32 3.34
C ILE A 4 14.98 16.85 3.71
N ALA A 5 15.39 16.64 4.94
CA ALA A 5 15.38 15.35 5.60
C ALA A 5 13.92 14.92 5.75
N PHE A 6 13.45 14.09 4.81
CA PHE A 6 12.31 13.22 5.04
C PHE A 6 12.81 12.04 5.89
N VAL A 7 12.99 12.30 7.18
CA VAL A 7 13.08 11.23 8.18
C VAL A 7 11.64 10.93 8.56
N LEU A 8 11.00 10.06 7.78
CA LEU A 8 9.86 9.31 8.27
C LEU A 8 10.42 8.35 9.32
N ALA A 9 10.18 8.70 10.57
CA ALA A 9 10.55 7.90 11.72
C ALA A 9 9.76 6.59 11.70
N ALA A 10 10.31 5.58 11.03
CA ALA A 10 10.01 4.18 11.31
C ALA A 10 10.73 3.75 12.61
N ALA A 11 10.41 4.44 13.71
CA ALA A 11 10.89 4.10 15.03
C ALA A 11 9.76 3.38 15.76
N GLY A 12 9.75 2.04 15.70
CA GLY A 12 8.82 1.27 16.52
C GLY A 12 8.86 -0.25 16.38
N LEU A 13 9.01 -0.79 15.16
CA LEU A 13 8.86 -2.24 14.93
C LEU A 13 9.91 -2.86 14.00
N MET A 14 11.00 -2.16 13.70
CA MET A 14 12.13 -2.71 12.94
C MET A 14 13.21 -3.37 13.82
N SER A 15 13.00 -3.46 15.14
CA SER A 15 14.04 -3.83 16.10
C SER A 15 14.48 -5.31 16.06
N VAL A 16 13.86 -6.16 15.23
CA VAL A 16 14.23 -7.59 15.14
C VAL A 16 14.30 -8.14 13.70
N ALA A 17 13.65 -7.52 12.70
CA ALA A 17 13.70 -7.99 11.29
C ALA A 17 14.67 -7.21 10.38
N ALA A 18 15.09 -5.99 10.75
CA ALA A 18 15.93 -5.13 9.90
C ALA A 18 17.44 -5.38 10.05
N CYS A 19 17.89 -6.35 10.84
CA CYS A 19 19.33 -6.61 11.01
C CYS A 19 19.94 -7.48 9.89
N SER A 20 19.19 -7.78 8.81
CA SER A 20 19.70 -8.63 7.71
C SER A 20 19.27 -8.24 6.30
N LYS A 21 18.30 -7.33 6.12
CA LYS A 21 17.81 -6.94 4.79
C LYS A 21 18.71 -5.87 4.15
N SER A 22 19.07 -6.10 2.89
CA SER A 22 19.90 -5.19 2.10
C SER A 22 19.19 -3.85 1.85
N PRO A 23 19.92 -2.73 1.63
CA PRO A 23 19.32 -1.46 1.21
C PRO A 23 18.40 -1.60 -0.01
N GLU A 24 18.70 -2.56 -0.88
CA GLU A 24 17.90 -2.92 -2.05
C GLU A 24 16.56 -3.57 -1.67
N ALA A 25 16.53 -4.47 -0.68
CA ALA A 25 15.29 -5.07 -0.16
C ALA A 25 14.37 -4.00 0.46
N ALA A 26 14.94 -3.08 1.24
CA ALA A 26 14.18 -1.97 1.83
C ALA A 26 13.60 -1.02 0.75
N ALA A 27 14.32 -0.80 -0.35
CA ALA A 27 13.85 0.01 -1.47
C ALA A 27 12.70 -0.67 -2.24
N VAL A 28 12.69 -2.01 -2.31
CA VAL A 28 11.59 -2.78 -2.92
C VAL A 28 10.32 -2.65 -2.08
N GLU A 29 10.40 -2.85 -0.76
CA GLU A 29 9.26 -2.71 0.16
C GLU A 29 8.69 -1.28 0.10
N ASN A 30 9.53 -0.24 0.24
CA ASN A 30 9.06 1.15 0.20
C ASN A 30 8.37 1.54 -1.12
N ASN A 31 8.87 1.04 -2.25
CA ASN A 31 8.24 1.32 -3.55
C ASN A 31 6.89 0.62 -3.69
N ALA A 32 6.77 -0.60 -3.15
CA ALA A 32 5.53 -1.34 -3.16
C ALA A 32 4.49 -0.70 -2.23
N ASP A 33 4.90 -0.23 -1.05
CA ASP A 33 4.03 0.51 -0.13
C ASP A 33 3.47 1.77 -0.82
N MET A 34 4.31 2.57 -1.47
CA MET A 34 3.81 3.75 -2.21
C MET A 34 2.80 3.40 -3.31
N LEU A 35 2.97 2.27 -3.99
CA LEU A 35 2.05 1.81 -5.02
C LEU A 35 0.75 1.29 -4.42
N ALA A 36 0.83 0.50 -3.35
CA ALA A 36 -0.31 -0.04 -2.62
C ALA A 36 -1.14 1.10 -2.00
N ASP A 37 -0.50 2.08 -1.37
CA ASP A 37 -1.17 3.25 -0.80
C ASP A 37 -1.90 4.07 -1.88
N ASN A 38 -1.33 4.15 -3.10
CA ASN A 38 -2.02 4.80 -4.22
C ASN A 38 -3.24 4.00 -4.71
N MET A 39 -3.20 2.68 -4.62
CA MET A 39 -4.34 1.81 -4.92
C MET A 39 -5.41 1.94 -3.83
N GLU A 40 -5.05 1.91 -2.56
CA GLU A 40 -5.97 2.11 -1.44
C GLU A 40 -6.67 3.46 -1.51
N MET A 41 -5.96 4.55 -1.82
CA MET A 41 -6.60 5.86 -2.05
C MET A 41 -7.62 5.84 -3.21
N GLN A 42 -7.41 5.02 -4.23
CA GLN A 42 -8.40 4.85 -5.31
C GLN A 42 -9.60 4.02 -4.84
N ALA A 43 -9.37 2.98 -4.04
CA ALA A 43 -10.43 2.19 -3.42
C ALA A 43 -11.28 3.06 -2.48
N ASP A 44 -10.67 3.84 -1.60
CA ASP A 44 -11.36 4.78 -0.70
C ASP A 44 -12.22 5.79 -1.48
N ASN A 45 -11.72 6.28 -2.62
CA ASN A 45 -12.50 7.17 -3.47
C ASN A 45 -13.71 6.46 -4.11
N LEU A 46 -13.58 5.18 -4.46
CA LEU A 46 -14.70 4.38 -4.98
C LEU A 46 -15.72 4.07 -3.89
N ASP A 47 -15.29 3.77 -2.67
CA ASP A 47 -16.17 3.58 -1.51
C ASP A 47 -16.91 4.87 -1.16
N ALA A 48 -16.24 6.02 -1.16
CA ALA A 48 -16.90 7.30 -0.96
C ALA A 48 -17.93 7.61 -2.08
N MET A 49 -17.69 7.15 -3.31
CA MET A 49 -18.67 7.24 -4.39
C MET A 49 -19.82 6.25 -4.21
N ALA A 50 -19.56 5.07 -3.65
CA ALA A 50 -20.56 4.07 -3.31
C ALA A 50 -21.50 4.60 -2.22
N ASP A 51 -20.95 5.13 -1.12
CA ASP A 51 -21.71 5.73 -0.02
C ASP A 51 -22.60 6.91 -0.45
N ASN A 52 -22.17 7.65 -1.48
CA ASN A 52 -22.91 8.80 -1.98
C ASN A 52 -23.95 8.44 -3.06
N THR A 53 -24.01 7.19 -3.51
CA THR A 53 -25.04 6.75 -4.46
C THR A 53 -26.29 6.30 -3.73
N SER A 54 -27.46 6.64 -4.28
CA SER A 54 -28.76 6.15 -3.79
C SER A 54 -29.22 4.86 -4.49
N ASN A 55 -28.36 4.28 -5.33
CA ASN A 55 -28.64 3.09 -6.11
C ASN A 55 -27.82 1.90 -5.60
N ALA A 56 -28.48 0.98 -4.90
CA ALA A 56 -27.88 -0.22 -4.32
C ALA A 56 -27.13 -1.12 -5.32
N THR A 57 -27.54 -1.13 -6.61
CA THR A 57 -26.79 -1.89 -7.63
C THR A 57 -25.50 -1.18 -8.01
N ALA A 58 -25.51 0.16 -8.08
CA ALA A 58 -24.32 0.93 -8.36
C ALA A 58 -23.34 0.92 -7.18
N GLU A 59 -23.86 1.00 -5.95
CA GLU A 59 -23.13 0.84 -4.69
C GLU A 59 -22.36 -0.47 -4.69
N ALA A 60 -23.05 -1.60 -4.84
CA ALA A 60 -22.42 -2.92 -4.86
C ALA A 60 -21.34 -3.05 -5.95
N VAL A 61 -21.53 -2.45 -7.13
CA VAL A 61 -20.51 -2.49 -8.21
C VAL A 61 -19.28 -1.65 -7.84
N LEU A 62 -19.47 -0.52 -7.17
CA LEU A 62 -18.37 0.36 -6.73
C LEU A 62 -17.59 -0.28 -5.58
N GLU A 63 -18.28 -0.80 -4.56
CA GLU A 63 -17.66 -1.55 -3.46
C GLU A 63 -16.87 -2.76 -3.98
N ASN A 64 -17.46 -3.56 -4.88
CA ASN A 64 -16.73 -4.68 -5.49
C ASN A 64 -15.47 -4.22 -6.25
N LYS A 65 -15.47 -3.02 -6.83
CA LYS A 65 -14.27 -2.46 -7.48
C LYS A 65 -13.23 -2.02 -6.45
N ALA A 66 -13.66 -1.37 -5.38
CA ALA A 66 -12.80 -0.98 -4.27
C ALA A 66 -12.14 -2.22 -3.64
N ASP A 67 -12.91 -3.27 -3.35
CA ASP A 67 -12.41 -4.56 -2.85
C ASP A 67 -11.35 -5.18 -3.77
N ASN A 68 -11.58 -5.17 -5.09
CA ASN A 68 -10.62 -5.70 -6.05
C ASN A 68 -9.31 -4.87 -6.07
N ILE A 69 -9.40 -3.55 -5.85
CA ILE A 69 -8.23 -2.68 -5.81
C ILE A 69 -7.47 -2.86 -4.50
N ASN A 70 -8.16 -2.98 -3.36
CA ASN A 70 -7.54 -3.33 -2.08
C ASN A 70 -6.83 -4.69 -2.15
N ALA A 71 -7.48 -5.71 -2.73
CA ALA A 71 -6.84 -7.00 -2.96
C ALA A 71 -5.61 -6.88 -3.88
N ALA A 72 -5.63 -6.00 -4.89
CA ALA A 72 -4.46 -5.75 -5.72
C ALA A 72 -3.34 -5.04 -4.95
N ALA A 73 -3.66 -4.12 -4.05
CA ALA A 73 -2.71 -3.44 -3.18
C ALA A 73 -2.02 -4.44 -2.23
N ASP A 74 -2.79 -5.32 -1.61
CA ASP A 74 -2.26 -6.41 -0.76
C ASP A 74 -1.32 -7.33 -1.55
N ASN A 75 -1.73 -7.74 -2.75
CA ASN A 75 -0.87 -8.57 -3.62
C ASN A 75 0.44 -7.86 -3.99
N VAL A 76 0.46 -6.53 -4.12
CA VAL A 76 1.68 -5.76 -4.39
C VAL A 76 2.60 -5.77 -3.16
N ARG A 77 2.05 -5.58 -1.95
CA ARG A 77 2.82 -5.66 -0.70
C ARG A 77 3.38 -7.06 -0.49
N ASP A 78 2.56 -8.10 -0.63
CA ASP A 78 2.96 -9.50 -0.50
C ASP A 78 4.07 -9.88 -1.49
N ALA A 79 3.93 -9.48 -2.76
CA ALA A 79 4.94 -9.76 -3.78
C ALA A 79 6.27 -9.03 -3.48
N ALA A 80 6.21 -7.85 -2.90
CA ALA A 80 7.39 -7.08 -2.53
C ALA A 80 8.08 -7.65 -1.28
N GLU A 81 7.33 -8.06 -0.27
CA GLU A 81 7.84 -8.75 0.91
C GLU A 81 8.51 -10.07 0.51
N ALA A 82 7.82 -10.90 -0.29
CA ALA A 82 8.39 -12.14 -0.80
C ALA A 82 9.67 -11.90 -1.62
N LYS A 83 9.71 -10.82 -2.41
CA LYS A 83 10.92 -10.45 -3.15
C LYS A 83 12.04 -9.99 -2.22
N ALA A 84 11.74 -9.14 -1.25
CA ALA A 84 12.70 -8.62 -0.28
C ALA A 84 13.29 -9.72 0.62
N ASP A 85 12.51 -10.75 0.95
CA ASP A 85 12.95 -11.93 1.70
C ASP A 85 13.91 -12.84 0.91
N ASN A 86 13.84 -12.79 -0.42
CA ASN A 86 14.71 -13.57 -1.32
C ASN A 86 15.95 -12.79 -1.81
N MET A 87 16.22 -11.59 -1.26
CA MET A 87 17.36 -10.73 -1.60
C MET A 87 18.41 -10.69 -0.49
#